data_AF-A0A5Q2TPS7-F1
#
_entry.id   AF-A0A5Q2TPS7-F1
#
_cell.length_a   1.000
_cell.length_b   1.000
_cell.length_c   1.000
_cell.angle_alpha   90.00
_cell.angle_beta   90.00
_cell.angle_gamma   90.00
#
_symmetry.space_group_name_H-M   'P 1'
#
loop_
_entity.id
_entity.type
_entity.pdbx_description
1 polymer ?
#
loop_
_entity_poly.entity_id
_entity_poly.type
_entity_poly.pdbx_seq_one_letter_code
_entity_poly.pdbx_strand_id
1 'polypeptide(L)' 'MDIRKLEAEISSLQSQLYNLGRETNHYSIGEILRLSELLDEKIILYQRLKLNTKKNSDCRDLE' A
#
# COMPACT_ATOMS: atom_id res chain seq x y z
N MET A 1 0.36 13.38 6.29
CA MET A 1 -0.04 12.70 5.04
C MET A 1 -1.45 12.19 5.23
N ASP A 2 -2.36 12.47 4.29
CA ASP A 2 -3.78 12.15 4.43
C ASP A 2 -4.03 10.67 4.05
N ILE A 3 -4.78 9.93 4.87
CA ILE A 3 -5.05 8.49 4.69
C ILE A 3 -5.67 8.21 3.31
N ARG A 4 -6.53 9.11 2.82
CA ARG A 4 -7.20 8.96 1.53
C ARG A 4 -6.24 9.05 0.35
N LYS A 5 -5.16 9.85 0.48
CA LYS A 5 -4.10 9.92 -0.54
C LYS A 5 -3.30 8.62 -0.57
N LEU A 6 -3.07 8.01 0.60
CA LEU A 6 -2.35 6.74 0.69
C LEU A 6 -3.15 5.59 0.04
N GLU A 7 -4.46 5.53 0.28
CA GLU A 7 -5.35 4.53 -0.34
C GLU A 7 -5.41 4.68 -1.87
N ALA A 8 -5.46 5.92 -2.38
CA ALA A 8 -5.42 6.18 -3.81
C ALA A 8 -4.09 5.74 -4.46
N GLU A 9 -2.96 5.99 -3.78
CA GLU A 9 -1.64 5.53 -4.25
C GLU A 9 -1.53 4.00 -4.26
N ILE A 10 -2.03 3.33 -3.22
CA ILE A 10 -2.03 1.85 -3.14
C ILE A 10 -2.88 1.26 -4.27
N SER A 11 -4.08 1.80 -4.50
CA SER A 11 -4.97 1.32 -5.56
C SER A 11 -4.40 1.55 -6.97
N SER A 12 -3.71 2.69 -7.17
CA SER A 12 -2.98 2.98 -8.41
C SER A 12 -1.84 1.99 -8.66
N LEU A 13 -1.04 1.69 -7.62
CA LEU A 13 0.05 0.72 -7.73
C LEU A 13 -0.43 -0.71 -7.98
N GLN A 14 -1.53 -1.13 -7.33
CA GLN A 14 -2.15 -2.41 -7.61
C GLN A 14 -2.64 -2.53 -9.05
N SER A 15 -3.25 -1.47 -9.58
CA SER A 15 -3.72 -1.45 -10.98
C SER A 15 -2.55 -1.50 -11.96
N GLN A 16 -1.45 -0.81 -11.67
CA GLN A 16 -0.24 -0.87 -12.48
C GLN A 16 0.37 -2.28 -12.46
N LEU A 17 0.56 -2.89 -11.29
CA LEU A 17 1.05 -4.26 -11.15
C LEU A 17 0.16 -5.28 -11.88
N TYR A 18 -1.16 -5.11 -11.81
CA TYR A 18 -2.09 -5.98 -12.52
C TYR A 18 -1.96 -5.84 -14.04
N ASN A 19 -1.84 -4.60 -14.56
CA ASN A 19 -1.63 -4.36 -15.99
C ASN A 19 -0.28 -4.89 -16.48
N LEU A 20 0.77 -4.70 -15.68
CA LEU A 20 2.10 -5.26 -15.89
C LEU A 20 2.11 -6.80 -15.96
N GLY A 21 1.41 -7.45 -15.04
CA GLY A 21 1.23 -8.90 -15.04
C GLY A 21 0.34 -9.41 -16.18
N ARG A 22 -0.44 -8.53 -16.82
CA ARG A 22 -1.29 -8.85 -17.98
C ARG A 22 -0.56 -8.66 -19.31
N GLU A 23 0.40 -7.73 -19.37
CA GLU A 23 1.26 -7.43 -20.53
C GLU A 23 2.62 -8.15 -20.46
N THR A 24 2.64 -9.40 -19.98
CA THR A 24 3.82 -10.24 -19.65
C THR A 24 4.84 -10.48 -20.78
N ASN A 25 4.66 -9.87 -21.96
CA ASN A 25 5.65 -9.88 -23.04
C ASN A 25 6.66 -8.70 -22.97
N HIS A 26 6.41 -7.64 -22.19
CA HIS A 26 7.22 -6.42 -22.22
C HIS A 26 8.03 -6.10 -20.95
N TYR A 27 7.72 -6.73 -19.82
CA TYR A 27 8.34 -6.37 -18.54
C TYR A 27 9.23 -7.47 -17.99
N SER A 28 10.43 -7.08 -17.56
CA SER A 28 11.36 -8.02 -16.97
C SER A 28 10.89 -8.45 -15.58
N ILE A 29 11.17 -9.71 -15.21
CA ILE A 29 10.88 -10.25 -13.87
C ILE A 29 11.39 -9.32 -12.75
N GLY A 30 12.51 -8.60 -13.00
CA GLY A 30 13.06 -7.63 -12.06
C GLY A 30 12.20 -6.38 -11.83
N GLU A 31 11.48 -5.90 -12.85
CA GLU A 31 10.57 -4.75 -12.71
C GLU A 31 9.31 -5.12 -11.96
N ILE A 32 8.78 -6.33 -12.20
CA ILE A 32 7.64 -6.87 -11.46
C ILE A 32 8.03 -7.06 -9.99
N LEU A 33 9.22 -7.60 -9.71
CA LEU A 33 9.73 -7.77 -8.35
C LEU A 33 9.88 -6.43 -7.63
N ARG A 34 10.49 -5.43 -8.28
CA ARG A 34 10.70 -4.11 -7.70
C ARG A 34 9.38 -3.39 -7.39
N LEU A 35 8.39 -3.53 -8.27
CA LEU A 35 7.07 -2.96 -8.02
C LEU A 35 6.32 -3.69 -6.89
N SER A 36 6.53 -5.00 -6.77
CA SER A 36 5.95 -5.81 -5.69
C SER A 36 6.54 -5.41 -4.34
N GLU A 37 7.85 -5.22 -4.25
CA GLU A 37 8.53 -4.72 -3.03
C GLU A 37 8.00 -3.34 -2.62
N LEU A 38 7.79 -2.45 -3.60
CA LEU A 38 7.30 -1.09 -3.34
C LEU A 38 5.83 -1.07 -2.89
N LEU A 39 5.03 -2.03 -3.37
CA LEU A 39 3.66 -2.24 -2.91
C LEU A 39 3.65 -2.76 -1.46
N ASP A 40 4.49 -3.76 -1.14
CA ASP A 40 4.59 -4.32 0.20
C ASP A 40 5.02 -3.28 1.23
N GLU A 41 5.98 -2.42 0.89
CA GLU A 41 6.43 -1.32 1.77
C GLU A 41 5.27 -0.36 2.11
N LYS A 42 4.45 0.00 1.11
CA LYS A 42 3.28 0.87 1.32
C LYS A 42 2.18 0.19 2.13
N ILE A 43 1.97 -1.12 1.97
CA ILE A 43 1.02 -1.90 2.78
C ILE A 43 1.47 -1.92 4.25
N ILE A 44 2.75 -2.17 4.51
CA ILE A 44 3.29 -2.17 5.87
C ILE A 44 3.13 -0.79 6.52
N LEU A 45 3.42 0.29 5.78
CA LEU A 45 3.22 1.66 6.26
C LEU A 45 1.74 1.93 6.59
N TYR A 46 0.82 1.54 5.72
CA TYR A 46 -0.62 1.68 5.95
C TYR A 46 -1.07 0.92 7.20
N GLN A 47 -0.64 -0.34 7.37
CA GLN A 47 -0.98 -1.15 8.53
C GLN A 47 -0.44 -0.53 9.83
N ARG A 48 0.80 -0.05 9.84
CA ARG A 48 1.40 0.64 11.00
C ARG A 48 0.63 1.91 11.35
N LEU A 49 0.25 2.70 10.37
CA LEU A 49 -0.57 3.91 10.57
C LEU A 49 -1.96 3.56 11.11
N LYS A 50 -2.62 2.54 10.55
CA LYS A 50 -3.94 2.07 11.00
C LYS A 50 -3.90 1.56 12.44
N LEU A 51 -2.85 0.82 12.81
CA LEU A 51 -2.64 0.35 14.19
C LEU A 51 -2.39 1.53 15.15
N ASN A 52 -1.58 2.52 14.78
CA ASN A 52 -1.35 3.72 15.60
C ASN A 52 -2.61 4.57 15.75
N THR A 53 -3.45 4.64 14.72
CA THR A 53 -4.72 5.39 14.77
C THR A 53 -5.72 4.68 15.69
N LYS A 54 -5.76 3.34 15.67
CA LYS A 54 -6.58 2.52 16.59
C LYS A 54 -6.10 2.59 18.04
N LYS A 55 -4.78 2.63 18.27
CA LYS A 55 -4.20 2.80 19.61
C LYS A 55 -4.55 4.15 20.25
N ASN A 56 -4.84 5.16 19.43
CA ASN A 56 -5.24 6.50 19.86
C ASN A 56 -6.76 6.67 20.05
N SER A 57 -7.58 5.71 19.58
CA SER A 57 -9.02 5.66 19.87
C SER A 57 -9.34 4.86 21.12
N ASP A 58 -8.55 3.83 21.44
CA ASP A 58 -8.75 3.02 22.66
C ASP A 58 -8.36 3.76 23.97
N CYS A 59 -7.82 4.98 23.87
CA CYS A 59 -7.39 5.79 25.03
C CYS A 59 -8.34 6.97 25.35
N ARG A 60 -9.52 7.07 24.73
CA ARG A 60 -10.48 8.16 24.97
C ARG A 60 -11.76 7.76 25.72
N ASP A 61 -11.90 6.50 26.12
CA ASP A 61 -13.09 6.01 26.81
C ASP A 61 -12.89 5.84 28.34
N LEU A 62 -11.96 6.61 28.93
CA LEU A 62 -11.82 6.76 30.39
C LEU A 62 -11.66 8.24 30.77
N GLU A 63 -12.77 8.99 30.69
CA GLU A 63 -13.01 10.19 31.51
C GLU A 63 -14.48 10.26 31.92
#